data_AF-A0A0D0BJC8-F1
#
_entry.id   AF-A0A0D0BJC8-F1
#
_cell.length_a   1.000
_cell.length_b   1.000
_cell.length_c   1.000
_cell.angle_alpha   90.00
_cell.angle_beta   90.00
_cell.angle_gamma   90.00
#
_symmetry.space_group_name_H-M   'P 1'
#
loop_
_entity.id
_entity.type
_entity.pdbx_description
1 polymer ?
#
loop_
_entity_poly.entity_id
_entity_poly.type
_entity_poly.pdbx_seq_one_letter_code
_entity_poly.pdbx_strand_id
1 'polypeptide(L)'
;MTTRYTVYRVVINEIKAEMKTQGREDEFAGLKIIYNTLRIVSPEELELHLEQCISLKQEFRDLIAGKSRGFDLVGHEDGAESKPLIDYAEPLLRFGKKHPDIPFIFHAGETLGDGTAADMNLYDAILLGTKRIGHG
;
A
#
# COMPACT_ATOMS: atom_id res chain seq x y z
N MET A 1 -21.88 9.66 -10.50
CA MET A 1 -20.46 9.48 -10.12
C MET A 1 -20.33 8.20 -9.28
N THR A 2 -20.59 7.01 -9.85
CA THR A 2 -20.72 5.77 -9.05
C THR A 2 -20.19 4.54 -9.79
N THR A 3 -19.09 4.70 -10.52
CA THR A 3 -18.55 3.62 -11.39
C THR A 3 -17.13 3.21 -11.02
N ARG A 4 -16.49 3.90 -10.08
CA ARG A 4 -15.14 3.56 -9.65
C ARG A 4 -15.26 2.41 -8.64
N TYR A 5 -14.79 1.22 -9.03
CA TYR A 5 -14.57 0.05 -8.15
C TYR A 5 -15.76 -0.88 -7.86
N THR A 6 -16.80 -0.91 -8.70
CA THR A 6 -17.87 -1.93 -8.68
C THR A 6 -17.32 -3.37 -8.71
N VAL A 7 -16.18 -3.56 -9.38
CA VAL A 7 -15.52 -4.87 -9.53
C VAL A 7 -15.20 -5.52 -8.19
N TYR A 8 -14.73 -4.79 -7.19
CA TYR A 8 -14.39 -5.38 -5.88
C TYR A 8 -15.61 -5.93 -5.15
N ARG A 9 -16.74 -5.22 -5.23
CA ARG A 9 -18.03 -5.68 -4.68
C ARG A 9 -18.51 -6.94 -5.38
N VAL A 10 -18.42 -6.93 -6.70
CA VAL A 10 -18.81 -8.06 -7.53
C VAL A 10 -17.98 -9.28 -7.17
N VAL A 11 -16.64 -9.16 -7.16
CA VAL A 11 -15.73 -10.27 -6.84
C VAL A 11 -15.98 -10.84 -5.44
N ILE A 12 -16.11 -10.00 -4.41
CA ILE A 12 -16.37 -10.49 -3.04
C ILE A 12 -17.72 -11.20 -2.95
N ASN A 13 -18.75 -10.66 -3.59
CA ASN A 13 -20.08 -11.26 -3.58
C ASN A 13 -20.11 -12.58 -4.36
N GLU A 14 -19.39 -12.67 -5.48
CA GLU A 14 -19.27 -13.88 -6.29
C GLU A 14 -18.54 -14.98 -5.53
N ILE A 15 -17.38 -14.68 -4.91
CA ILE A 15 -16.65 -15.64 -4.07
C ILE A 15 -17.53 -16.15 -2.92
N LYS A 16 -18.23 -15.25 -2.22
CA LYS A 16 -19.13 -15.64 -1.13
C LYS A 16 -20.30 -16.49 -1.63
N ALA A 17 -20.87 -16.16 -2.78
CA ALA A 17 -21.97 -16.92 -3.36
C ALA A 17 -21.51 -18.33 -3.77
N GLU A 18 -20.35 -18.44 -4.41
CA GLU A 18 -19.74 -19.72 -4.78
C GLU A 18 -19.44 -20.57 -3.54
N MET A 19 -18.77 -20.01 -2.54
CA MET A 19 -18.44 -20.74 -1.31
C MET A 19 -19.68 -21.15 -0.52
N LYS A 20 -20.75 -20.34 -0.56
CA LYS A 20 -22.05 -20.70 0.01
C LYS A 20 -22.66 -21.93 -0.65
N THR A 21 -22.51 -22.11 -1.98
CA THR A 21 -22.99 -23.35 -2.64
C THR A 21 -22.28 -24.61 -2.15
N GLN A 22 -21.09 -24.45 -1.58
CA GLN A 22 -20.28 -25.53 -1.01
C GLN A 22 -20.46 -25.67 0.52
N GLY A 23 -21.27 -24.81 1.16
CA GLY A 23 -21.41 -24.75 2.62
C GLY A 23 -20.16 -24.23 3.35
N ARG A 24 -19.36 -23.39 2.68
CA ARG A 24 -18.05 -22.89 3.14
C ARG A 24 -17.98 -21.37 3.19
N GLU A 25 -19.11 -20.68 3.21
CA GLU A 25 -19.18 -19.22 3.16
C GLU A 25 -18.39 -18.51 4.28
N ASP A 26 -18.25 -19.16 5.43
CA ASP A 26 -17.53 -18.64 6.60
C ASP A 26 -16.01 -18.88 6.53
N GLU A 27 -15.51 -19.68 5.58
CA GLU A 27 -14.07 -19.90 5.38
C GLU A 27 -13.41 -18.71 4.65
N PHE A 28 -14.18 -17.85 3.98
CA PHE A 28 -13.64 -16.68 3.31
C PHE A 28 -13.36 -15.54 4.31
N ALA A 29 -12.10 -15.40 4.69
CA ALA A 29 -11.65 -14.34 5.61
C ALA A 29 -11.80 -12.91 5.04
N GLY A 30 -11.98 -12.77 3.73
CA GLY A 30 -12.13 -11.50 3.04
C GLY A 30 -10.88 -11.08 2.24
N LEU A 31 -10.89 -9.82 1.80
CA LEU A 31 -9.84 -9.21 0.99
C LEU A 31 -9.35 -7.92 1.67
N LYS A 32 -8.07 -7.59 1.47
CA LYS A 32 -7.39 -6.34 1.86
C LYS A 32 -6.70 -5.69 0.67
N ILE A 33 -6.71 -4.36 0.59
CA ILE A 33 -6.00 -3.58 -0.43
C ILE A 33 -4.92 -2.74 0.22
N ILE A 34 -3.75 -2.75 -0.41
CA ILE A 34 -2.65 -1.82 -0.16
C ILE A 34 -2.67 -0.84 -1.33
N TYR A 35 -2.88 0.44 -1.04
CA TYR A 35 -2.76 1.48 -2.06
C TYR A 35 -1.27 1.71 -2.35
N ASN A 36 -0.93 1.91 -3.62
CA ASN A 36 0.44 2.22 -4.01
C ASN A 36 0.49 3.34 -5.04
N THR A 37 1.66 3.95 -5.15
CA THR A 37 2.05 4.78 -6.30
C THR A 37 3.47 4.42 -6.73
N LEU A 38 3.88 4.92 -7.90
CA LEU A 38 5.22 4.69 -8.43
C LEU A 38 6.26 5.50 -7.66
N ARG A 39 7.44 4.93 -7.42
CA ARG A 39 8.56 5.59 -6.72
C ARG A 39 9.37 6.58 -7.56
N ILE A 40 8.87 6.94 -8.75
CA ILE A 40 9.48 7.93 -9.64
C ILE A 40 8.89 9.34 -9.47
N VAL A 41 7.75 9.44 -8.79
CA VAL A 41 6.99 10.69 -8.59
C VAL A 41 7.77 11.71 -7.76
N SER A 42 7.40 12.98 -7.84
CA SER A 42 7.98 13.99 -6.95
C SER A 42 7.44 13.86 -5.52
N PRO A 43 8.13 14.39 -4.49
CA PRO A 43 7.60 14.45 -3.13
C PRO A 43 6.23 15.17 -3.03
N GLU A 44 6.01 16.20 -3.85
CA GLU A 44 4.73 16.92 -3.92
C GLU A 44 3.62 16.04 -4.51
N GLU A 45 3.94 15.28 -5.56
CA GLU A 45 3.01 14.30 -6.15
C GLU A 45 2.71 13.17 -5.16
N LEU A 46 3.69 12.73 -4.36
CA LEU A 46 3.48 11.75 -3.32
C LEU A 46 2.44 12.22 -2.30
N GLU A 47 2.45 13.49 -1.90
CA GLU A 47 1.41 14.03 -0.99
C GLU A 47 0.01 13.92 -1.58
N LEU A 48 -0.15 14.16 -2.89
CA LEU A 48 -1.44 13.97 -3.57
C LEU A 48 -1.89 12.50 -3.52
N HIS A 49 -0.97 11.56 -3.71
CA HIS A 49 -1.26 10.13 -3.61
C HIS A 49 -1.62 9.70 -2.18
N LEU A 50 -0.97 10.27 -1.16
CA LEU A 50 -1.30 10.03 0.24
C LEU A 50 -2.70 10.54 0.59
N GLU A 51 -3.10 11.72 0.10
CA GLU A 51 -4.46 12.25 0.26
C GLU A 51 -5.51 11.41 -0.50
N GLN A 52 -5.16 10.88 -1.68
CA GLN A 52 -6.00 9.91 -2.37
C GLN A 52 -6.16 8.60 -1.58
N CYS A 53 -5.09 8.10 -0.97
CA CYS A 53 -5.13 6.92 -0.10
C CYS A 53 -6.13 7.11 1.05
N ILE A 54 -6.13 8.29 1.69
CA ILE A 54 -7.09 8.65 2.75
C ILE A 54 -8.52 8.68 2.22
N SER A 55 -8.73 9.36 1.09
CA SER A 55 -10.05 9.49 0.47
C SER A 55 -10.66 8.12 0.13
N LEU A 56 -9.85 7.25 -0.47
CA LEU A 56 -10.25 5.87 -0.74
C LEU A 56 -10.56 5.13 0.55
N LYS A 57 -9.72 5.27 1.60
CA LYS A 57 -9.96 4.64 2.90
C LYS A 57 -11.34 4.96 3.44
N GLN A 58 -11.79 6.19 3.30
CA GLN A 58 -13.11 6.64 3.75
C GLN A 58 -14.25 6.08 2.87
N GLU A 59 -14.09 6.08 1.55
CA GLU A 59 -15.13 5.64 0.61
C GLU A 59 -15.44 4.14 0.71
N PHE A 60 -14.42 3.29 0.86
CA PHE A 60 -14.58 1.81 0.84
C PHE A 60 -14.49 1.14 2.23
N ARG A 61 -14.86 1.83 3.31
CA ARG A 61 -14.76 1.29 4.70
C ARG A 61 -15.43 -0.07 4.87
N ASP A 62 -16.48 -0.34 4.08
CA ASP A 62 -17.34 -1.52 4.22
C ASP A 62 -16.93 -2.70 3.33
N LEU A 63 -15.97 -2.52 2.42
CA LEU A 63 -15.73 -3.44 1.30
C LEU A 63 -14.56 -4.38 1.48
N ILE A 64 -13.82 -4.21 2.56
CA ILE A 64 -12.53 -4.83 2.76
C ILE A 64 -12.50 -5.29 4.20
N ALA A 65 -12.26 -6.58 4.43
CA ALA A 65 -12.26 -7.13 5.77
C ALA A 65 -11.07 -6.53 6.55
N GLY A 66 -11.35 -5.57 7.42
CA GLY A 66 -10.39 -4.99 8.35
C GLY A 66 -10.13 -3.49 8.16
N LYS A 67 -9.93 -2.81 9.29
CA LYS A 67 -9.73 -1.35 9.43
C LYS A 67 -8.44 -0.80 8.78
N SER A 68 -7.64 -1.63 8.13
CA SER A 68 -6.28 -1.31 7.75
C SER A 68 -6.08 -1.49 6.25
N ARG A 69 -6.04 -0.35 5.56
CA ARG A 69 -5.48 -0.23 4.21
C ARG A 69 -4.05 0.22 4.38
N GLY A 70 -3.13 -0.45 3.72
CA GLY A 70 -1.74 -0.05 3.74
C GLY A 70 -1.42 0.97 2.64
N PHE A 71 -0.26 1.59 2.77
CA PHE A 71 0.36 2.39 1.70
C PHE A 71 1.72 1.79 1.35
N ASP A 72 2.09 1.86 0.07
CA ASP A 72 3.33 1.31 -0.48
C ASP A 72 3.85 2.17 -1.65
N LEU A 73 5.15 2.07 -1.93
CA LEU A 73 5.83 2.66 -3.08
C LEU A 73 6.39 1.52 -3.93
N VAL A 74 6.00 1.49 -5.20
CA VAL A 74 6.36 0.38 -6.12
C VAL A 74 7.13 0.89 -7.34
N GLY A 75 7.71 -0.03 -8.10
CA GLY A 75 8.50 0.25 -9.30
C GLY A 75 9.97 -0.11 -9.10
N HIS A 76 10.73 -0.09 -10.20
CA HIS A 76 12.11 -0.59 -10.23
C HIS A 76 13.01 0.19 -9.26
N GLU A 77 13.52 -0.44 -8.20
CA GLU A 77 14.24 0.25 -7.13
C GLU A 77 15.63 0.77 -7.56
N ASP A 78 16.32 0.07 -8.45
CA ASP A 78 17.62 0.47 -9.03
C ASP A 78 17.51 1.43 -10.22
N GLY A 79 16.30 1.90 -10.54
CA GLY A 79 16.07 2.75 -11.70
C GLY A 79 16.75 4.12 -11.57
N ALA A 80 17.29 4.63 -12.68
CA ALA A 80 17.93 5.96 -12.71
C ALA A 80 16.99 7.12 -12.31
N GLU A 81 15.68 6.95 -12.52
CA GLU A 81 14.65 7.93 -12.14
C GLU A 81 13.99 7.62 -10.78
N SER A 82 14.35 6.48 -10.19
CA SER A 82 13.77 6.00 -8.94
C SER A 82 14.34 6.76 -7.77
N LYS A 83 13.45 7.05 -6.82
CA LYS A 83 13.81 7.74 -5.59
C LYS A 83 13.85 6.76 -4.42
N PRO A 84 14.90 6.82 -3.57
CA PRO A 84 14.91 6.10 -2.30
C PRO A 84 13.87 6.67 -1.34
N LEU A 85 13.52 5.91 -0.30
CA LEU A 85 12.55 6.30 0.72
C LEU A 85 12.98 7.57 1.47
N ILE A 86 14.28 7.79 1.66
CA ILE A 86 14.81 8.98 2.33
C ILE A 86 14.39 10.28 1.63
N ASP A 87 14.25 10.29 0.30
CA ASP A 87 13.81 11.47 -0.46
C ASP A 87 12.36 11.85 -0.14
N TYR A 88 11.60 10.90 0.40
CA TYR A 88 10.20 11.06 0.81
C TYR A 88 10.04 11.11 2.33
N ALA A 89 11.13 11.19 3.11
CA ALA A 89 11.08 11.09 4.56
C ALA A 89 10.12 12.12 5.18
N GLU A 90 10.18 13.36 4.72
CA GLU A 90 9.34 14.45 5.24
C GLU A 90 7.82 14.19 5.06
N PRO A 91 7.29 13.96 3.85
CA PRO A 91 5.86 13.66 3.66
C PRO A 91 5.45 12.34 4.33
N LEU A 92 6.29 11.30 4.30
CA LEU A 92 5.97 9.99 4.91
C LEU A 92 5.90 10.06 6.44
N LEU A 93 6.83 10.77 7.09
CA LEU A 93 6.81 10.98 8.54
C LEU A 93 5.60 11.80 8.98
N ARG A 94 5.26 12.86 8.23
CA ARG A 94 4.04 13.64 8.47
C ARG A 94 2.80 12.77 8.36
N PHE A 95 2.71 11.98 7.29
CA PHE A 95 1.57 11.11 7.04
C PHE A 95 1.42 10.03 8.12
N GLY A 96 2.49 9.30 8.45
CA GLY A 96 2.45 8.25 9.47
C GLY A 96 2.06 8.80 10.85
N LYS A 97 2.48 10.03 11.18
CA LYS A 97 2.07 10.71 12.42
C LYS A 97 0.58 11.09 12.42
N LYS A 98 0.06 11.59 11.29
CA LYS A 98 -1.34 12.05 11.16
C LYS A 98 -2.33 10.90 10.98
N HIS A 99 -1.90 9.81 10.34
CA HIS A 99 -2.71 8.65 9.95
C HIS A 99 -2.07 7.33 10.40
N PRO A 100 -1.85 7.12 11.71
CA PRO A 100 -1.19 5.91 12.23
C PRO A 100 -2.00 4.62 11.98
N ASP A 101 -3.26 4.73 11.60
CA ASP A 101 -4.15 3.63 11.24
C ASP A 101 -3.94 3.13 9.79
N ILE A 102 -3.11 3.80 9.00
CA ILE A 102 -2.69 3.40 7.65
C ILE A 102 -1.23 2.90 7.74
N PRO A 103 -1.00 1.59 7.84
CA PRO A 103 0.36 1.06 7.94
C PRO A 103 1.10 1.21 6.61
N PHE A 104 2.38 1.52 6.69
CA PHE A 104 3.28 1.33 5.54
C PHE A 104 3.60 -0.15 5.34
N ILE A 105 3.71 -0.56 4.08
CA ILE A 105 4.06 -1.91 3.62
C ILE A 105 5.04 -1.79 2.45
N PHE A 106 6.16 -1.11 2.69
CA PHE A 106 7.08 -0.72 1.62
C PHE A 106 7.78 -1.91 0.95
N HIS A 107 7.91 -1.83 -0.38
CA HIS A 107 9.01 -2.50 -1.09
C HIS A 107 10.33 -1.83 -0.72
N ALA A 108 11.32 -2.64 -0.36
CA ALA A 108 12.66 -2.17 -0.09
C ALA A 108 13.66 -3.34 -0.24
N GLY A 109 14.86 -3.04 -0.74
CA GLY A 109 15.91 -4.04 -0.92
C GLY A 109 15.72 -4.95 -2.15
N GLU A 110 14.89 -4.57 -3.13
CA GLU A 110 14.82 -5.23 -4.43
C GLU A 110 15.97 -4.78 -5.34
N THR A 111 17.19 -5.12 -4.93
CA THR A 111 18.43 -4.74 -5.62
C THR A 111 19.50 -5.82 -5.49
N LEU A 112 20.48 -5.81 -6.39
CA LEU A 112 21.72 -6.57 -6.27
C LEU A 112 22.87 -5.75 -5.65
N GLY A 113 22.63 -4.47 -5.37
CA GLY A 113 23.60 -3.57 -4.76
C GLY A 113 23.81 -3.82 -3.27
N ASP A 114 24.97 -3.41 -2.77
CA ASP A 114 25.35 -3.43 -1.35
C ASP A 114 25.96 -2.05 -1.00
N GLY A 115 25.34 -1.32 -0.07
CA GLY A 115 25.69 0.06 0.29
C GLY A 115 25.29 1.12 -0.75
N THR A 116 24.31 0.82 -1.60
CA THR A 116 23.70 1.73 -2.57
C THR A 116 22.48 2.45 -1.96
N ALA A 117 21.80 3.31 -2.73
CA ALA A 117 20.57 3.95 -2.25
C ALA A 117 19.38 2.98 -2.18
N ALA A 118 19.42 1.92 -2.99
CA ALA A 118 18.32 0.95 -3.14
C ALA A 118 18.22 0.00 -1.94
N ASP A 119 19.34 -0.57 -1.49
CA ASP A 119 19.40 -1.46 -0.31
C ASP A 119 19.23 -0.67 0.99
N MET A 120 19.68 0.59 1.03
CA MET A 120 19.49 1.44 2.21
C MET A 120 18.02 1.73 2.53
N ASN A 121 17.10 1.54 1.57
CA ASN A 121 15.67 1.62 1.81
C ASN A 121 15.18 0.61 2.86
N LEU A 122 15.90 -0.49 3.09
CA LEU A 122 15.57 -1.42 4.16
C LEU A 122 15.60 -0.75 5.53
N TYR A 123 16.64 0.02 5.80
CA TYR A 123 16.77 0.76 7.06
C TYR A 123 15.71 1.84 7.17
N ASP A 124 15.49 2.61 6.10
CA ASP A 124 14.49 3.67 6.09
C ASP A 124 13.07 3.12 6.28
N ALA A 125 12.73 1.99 5.65
CA ALA A 125 11.44 1.33 5.82
C ALA A 125 11.21 0.89 7.27
N ILE A 126 12.25 0.34 7.93
CA ILE A 126 12.21 -0.02 9.36
C ILE A 126 12.04 1.23 10.24
N LEU A 127 12.79 2.29 9.96
CA LEU A 127 12.71 3.55 10.72
C LEU A 127 11.34 4.23 10.56
N LEU A 128 10.73 4.14 9.38
CA LEU A 128 9.37 4.59 9.12
C LEU A 128 8.29 3.69 9.76
N GLY A 129 8.69 2.57 10.38
CA GLY A 129 7.80 1.67 11.10
C GLY A 129 6.92 0.81 10.20
N THR A 130 7.40 0.46 9.00
CA THR A 130 6.71 -0.45 8.07
C THR A 130 6.29 -1.74 8.77
N LYS A 131 5.13 -2.30 8.41
CA LYS A 131 4.62 -3.53 9.04
C LYS A 131 5.10 -4.81 8.37
N ARG A 132 5.50 -4.71 7.10
CA ARG A 132 6.15 -5.77 6.33
C ARG A 132 7.07 -5.10 5.31
N ILE A 133 8.08 -5.82 4.86
CA ILE A 133 8.98 -5.42 3.79
C ILE A 133 8.68 -6.29 2.58
N GLY A 134 8.50 -5.67 1.42
CA GLY A 134 8.45 -6.38 0.14
C GLY A 134 9.87 -6.64 -0.36
N HIS A 135 10.15 -7.88 -0.76
CA HIS A 135 11.46 -8.39 -1.19
C HIS A 135 12.48 -8.63 -0.08
N GLY A 136 13.07 -7.58 0.53
CA GLY A 136 14.23 -7.71 1.43
C GLY A 136 13.94 -7.61 2.92
#